data_AF-A0A2M7Q8D8-F1
#
_entry.id   AF-A0A2M7Q8D8-F1
#
_cell.length_a   1.000
_cell.length_b   1.000
_cell.length_c   1.000
_cell.angle_alpha   90.00
_cell.angle_beta   90.00
_cell.angle_gamma   90.00
#
_symmetry.space_group_name_H-M   'P 1'
#
loop_
_entity.id
_entity.type
_entity.pdbx_description
1 polymer ?
#
loop_
_entity_poly.entity_id
_entity_poly.type
_entity_poly.pdbx_seq_one_letter_code
_entity_poly.pdbx_strand_id
1 'polypeptide(L)'
;MNLYQPEKYKVFSGNGKSFGFCTVWNEAEAVFNKSEIIREKTAILGTLYSRQGVNIIIRNLALNPQIKKFFIWGNGGLSNTQFGLMGKSLIEKIWKEGIDSDGFVKGTK
;
A
#
# COMPACT_ATOMS: atom_id res chain seq x y z
N MET A 1 1.59 -9.58 -16.40
CA MET A 1 1.90 -8.16 -16.17
C MET A 1 2.83 -8.09 -14.99
N ASN A 2 3.96 -7.39 -15.11
CA ASN A 2 5.01 -7.44 -14.09
C ASN A 2 4.84 -6.26 -13.13
N LEU A 3 4.48 -6.57 -11.89
CA LEU A 3 4.45 -5.60 -10.79
C LEU A 3 5.89 -5.20 -10.41
N TYR A 4 6.05 -3.98 -9.91
CA TYR A 4 7.33 -3.50 -9.40
C TYR A 4 7.67 -4.17 -8.07
N GLN A 5 8.83 -4.85 -8.05
CA GLN A 5 9.40 -5.58 -6.92
C GLN A 5 10.61 -4.81 -6.38
N PRO A 6 10.47 -3.99 -5.32
CA PRO A 6 11.59 -3.26 -4.75
C PRO A 6 12.47 -4.16 -3.88
N GLU A 7 13.77 -3.88 -3.81
CA GLU A 7 14.70 -4.61 -2.93
C GLU A 7 14.40 -4.37 -1.44
N LYS A 8 14.00 -3.14 -1.10
CA LYS A 8 13.54 -2.74 0.25
C LYS A 8 12.03 -2.51 0.23
N TYR A 9 11.35 -2.85 1.32
CA TYR A 9 9.88 -2.80 1.43
C TYR A 9 9.19 -3.76 0.46
N LYS A 10 9.52 -5.04 0.60
CA LYS A 10 9.03 -6.14 -0.23
C LYS A 10 7.51 -6.06 -0.42
N VAL A 11 7.10 -6.34 -1.64
CA VAL A 11 5.70 -6.57 -1.99
C VAL A 11 5.54 -8.03 -2.39
N PHE A 12 4.36 -8.57 -2.16
CA PHE A 12 4.03 -9.97 -2.39
C PHE A 12 2.93 -10.02 -3.44
N SER A 13 3.13 -10.81 -4.48
CA SER A 13 2.12 -11.04 -5.52
C SER A 13 1.21 -12.17 -5.08
N GLY A 14 -0.10 -11.90 -5.03
CA GLY A 14 -1.12 -12.94 -4.83
C GLY A 14 -1.75 -13.39 -6.14
N ASN A 15 -2.71 -14.29 -6.04
CA ASN A 15 -3.46 -14.89 -7.16
C ASN A 15 -4.66 -14.03 -7.59
N GLY A 16 -5.01 -13.02 -6.81
CA GLY A 16 -6.09 -12.09 -7.12
C GLY A 16 -5.72 -11.13 -8.26
N LYS A 17 -6.73 -10.40 -8.76
CA LYS A 17 -6.55 -9.44 -9.87
C LYS A 17 -7.01 -8.03 -9.53
N SER A 18 -8.08 -7.90 -8.75
CA SER A 18 -8.81 -6.63 -8.62
C SER A 18 -8.60 -5.90 -7.30
N PHE A 19 -7.88 -6.50 -6.35
CA PHE A 19 -7.67 -5.96 -5.01
C PHE A 19 -6.20 -5.81 -4.69
N GLY A 20 -5.80 -4.68 -4.13
CA GLY A 20 -4.51 -4.50 -3.48
C GLY A 20 -4.70 -4.40 -1.97
N PHE A 21 -3.65 -4.72 -1.21
CA PHE A 21 -3.68 -4.71 0.24
C PHE A 21 -2.39 -4.13 0.81
N CYS A 22 -2.46 -3.40 1.92
CA CYS A 22 -1.28 -3.05 2.69
C CYS A 22 -1.44 -3.25 4.19
N THR A 23 -0.32 -3.59 4.84
CA THR A 23 -0.26 -3.95 6.26
C THR A 23 0.21 -2.81 7.19
N VAL A 24 0.25 -1.56 6.73
CA VAL A 24 0.86 -0.43 7.45
C VAL A 24 2.21 -0.84 8.06
N TRP A 25 2.34 -0.93 9.40
CA TRP A 25 3.56 -1.38 10.12
C TRP A 25 3.62 -2.87 10.44
N ASN A 26 2.56 -3.63 10.20
CA ASN A 26 2.59 -5.08 10.37
C ASN A 26 3.46 -5.71 9.28
N GLU A 27 4.17 -6.78 9.63
CA GLU A 27 5.06 -7.50 8.72
C GLU A 27 4.26 -8.14 7.57
N ALA A 28 4.48 -7.64 6.35
CA ALA A 28 3.75 -8.07 5.16
C ALA A 28 3.93 -9.56 4.86
N GLU A 29 5.15 -10.07 5.03
CA GLU A 29 5.48 -11.47 4.79
C GLU A 29 4.69 -12.40 5.71
N ALA A 30 4.65 -12.08 7.01
CA ALA A 30 3.87 -12.83 7.98
C ALA A 30 2.37 -12.84 7.66
N VAL A 31 1.80 -11.70 7.24
CA VAL A 31 0.37 -11.62 6.85
C VAL A 31 0.11 -12.44 5.58
N PHE A 32 0.98 -12.34 4.58
CA PHE A 32 0.87 -13.07 3.33
C PHE A 32 0.94 -14.59 3.54
N ASN A 33 1.88 -15.05 4.37
CA ASN A 33 2.09 -16.47 4.64
C ASN A 33 1.00 -17.07 5.54
N LYS A 34 0.41 -16.30 6.45
CA LYS A 34 -0.62 -16.80 7.38
C LYS A 34 -2.05 -16.72 6.85
N SER A 35 -2.31 -15.91 5.82
CA SER A 35 -3.68 -15.64 5.37
C SER A 35 -3.91 -16.11 3.93
N GLU A 36 -4.63 -17.22 3.79
CA GLU A 36 -5.03 -17.75 2.48
C GLU A 36 -5.91 -16.77 1.71
N ILE A 37 -6.88 -16.14 2.39
CA ILE A 37 -7.77 -15.16 1.75
C ILE A 37 -6.99 -14.00 1.14
N ILE A 38 -5.90 -13.57 1.78
CA ILE A 38 -5.03 -12.52 1.26
C ILE A 38 -4.31 -13.02 0.00
N ARG A 39 -3.72 -14.22 0.03
CA ARG A 39 -3.05 -14.79 -1.14
C ARG A 39 -4.00 -14.97 -2.33
N GLU A 40 -5.22 -15.42 -2.09
CA GLU A 40 -6.19 -15.73 -3.16
C GLU A 40 -6.91 -14.50 -3.71
N LYS A 41 -7.17 -13.49 -2.88
CA LYS A 41 -7.99 -12.34 -3.29
C LYS A 41 -7.17 -11.13 -3.70
N THR A 42 -5.95 -10.98 -3.22
CA THR A 42 -5.13 -9.79 -3.51
C THR A 42 -4.23 -10.05 -4.72
N ALA A 43 -4.09 -9.05 -5.59
CA ALA A 43 -3.09 -9.03 -6.65
C ALA A 43 -1.71 -8.65 -6.10
N ILE A 44 -1.71 -7.76 -5.10
CA ILE A 44 -0.51 -7.29 -4.43
C ILE A 44 -0.79 -7.06 -2.94
N LEU A 45 0.15 -7.46 -2.11
CA LEU A 45 0.24 -7.08 -0.71
C LEU A 45 1.57 -6.37 -0.46
N GLY A 46 1.54 -5.22 0.22
CA GLY A 46 2.75 -4.48 0.59
C GLY A 46 2.67 -3.86 1.97
N THR A 47 3.67 -3.05 2.31
CA THR A 47 3.71 -2.29 3.56
C THR A 47 3.50 -0.81 3.28
N LEU A 48 3.05 -0.06 4.30
CA LEU A 48 2.80 1.37 4.17
C LEU A 48 3.52 2.16 5.27
N TYR A 49 4.79 1.82 5.51
CA TYR A 49 5.58 2.37 6.61
C TYR A 49 5.78 3.90 6.51
N SER A 50 5.96 4.42 5.29
CA SER A 50 6.33 5.82 5.07
C SER A 50 5.94 6.28 3.66
N ARG A 51 6.40 7.48 3.29
CA ARG A 51 6.30 8.02 1.92
C ARG A 51 6.87 7.06 0.87
N GLN A 52 7.93 6.31 1.20
CA GLN A 52 8.50 5.33 0.26
C GLN A 52 7.56 4.16 -0.01
N GLY A 53 6.87 3.67 1.03
CA GLY A 53 5.83 2.64 0.86
C GLY A 53 4.69 3.13 -0.02
N VAL A 54 4.24 4.37 0.17
CA VAL A 54 3.21 5.01 -0.67
C VAL A 54 3.65 5.03 -2.15
N ASN A 55 4.88 5.44 -2.44
CA ASN A 55 5.40 5.48 -3.81
C ASN A 55 5.42 4.08 -4.47
N ILE A 56 5.81 3.05 -3.72
CA ILE A 56 5.82 1.65 -4.20
C ILE A 56 4.41 1.19 -4.53
N ILE A 57 3.43 1.50 -3.68
CA ILE A 57 2.03 1.15 -3.92
C ILE A 57 1.48 1.90 -5.14
N ILE A 58 1.64 3.22 -5.22
CA ILE A 58 1.14 4.02 -6.35
C ILE A 58 1.72 3.52 -7.67
N ARG A 59 3.04 3.24 -7.72
CA ARG A 59 3.68 2.67 -8.90
C ARG A 59 3.04 1.35 -9.30
N ASN A 60 2.77 0.47 -8.35
CA ASN A 60 2.14 -0.82 -8.63
C ASN A 60 0.67 -0.72 -9.05
N LEU A 61 -0.08 0.24 -8.50
CA LEU A 61 -1.45 0.53 -8.94
C LEU A 61 -1.47 1.07 -10.38
N ALA A 62 -0.53 1.95 -10.74
CA ALA A 62 -0.39 2.46 -12.10
C ALA A 62 0.03 1.35 -13.09
N LEU A 63 0.92 0.46 -12.67
CA LEU A 63 1.32 -0.70 -13.47
C LEU A 63 0.21 -1.75 -13.57
N ASN A 64 -0.78 -1.75 -12.66
CA ASN A 64 -1.89 -2.69 -12.66
C ASN A 64 -3.28 -2.05 -12.55
N PRO A 65 -3.83 -1.56 -13.68
CA PRO A 65 -5.16 -0.93 -13.69
C PRO A 65 -6.32 -1.89 -13.40
N GLN A 66 -6.09 -3.21 -13.30
CA GLN A 66 -7.14 -4.13 -12.85
C GLN A 66 -7.42 -3.98 -11.35
N ILE A 67 -6.46 -3.48 -10.57
CA ILE A 67 -6.64 -3.22 -9.14
C ILE A 67 -7.55 -2.00 -8.97
N LYS A 68 -8.81 -2.26 -8.59
CA LYS A 68 -9.84 -1.22 -8.44
C LYS A 68 -10.15 -0.87 -6.99
N LYS A 69 -9.79 -1.75 -6.04
CA LYS A 69 -9.92 -1.46 -4.61
C LYS A 69 -8.60 -1.73 -3.90
N PHE A 70 -8.25 -0.84 -2.98
CA PHE A 70 -7.06 -0.95 -2.18
C PHE A 70 -7.44 -0.95 -0.70
N PHE A 71 -7.08 -2.02 0.01
CA PHE A 71 -7.38 -2.17 1.43
C PHE A 71 -6.17 -1.76 2.25
N ILE A 72 -6.40 -0.93 3.27
CA ILE A 72 -5.37 -0.52 4.22
C ILE A 72 -5.75 -1.08 5.58
N TRP A 73 -4.90 -1.95 6.11
CA TRP A 73 -5.11 -2.56 7.41
C TRP A 73 -3.80 -2.55 8.20
N GLY A 74 -3.89 -2.24 9.48
CA GLY A 74 -2.76 -2.34 10.40
C GLY A 74 -3.30 -2.31 11.82
N ASN A 75 -2.80 -3.23 12.65
CA ASN A 75 -3.19 -3.37 14.06
C ASN A 75 -1.96 -3.43 15.00
N GLY A 76 -0.74 -3.34 14.45
CA GLY A 76 0.47 -3.25 15.27
C GLY A 76 0.50 -1.96 16.10
N GLY A 77 1.23 -1.95 17.22
CA GLY A 77 1.38 -0.77 18.07
C GLY A 77 1.80 0.47 17.28
N LEU A 78 2.81 0.35 16.42
CA LEU A 78 3.23 1.43 15.52
C LEU A 78 2.13 1.86 14.54
N SER A 79 1.34 0.92 13.99
CA SER A 79 0.22 1.20 13.09
C SER A 79 -0.86 2.08 13.72
N ASN A 80 -0.85 2.25 15.05
CA ASN A 80 -1.80 3.08 15.79
C ASN A 80 -1.18 4.40 16.31
N THR A 81 0.08 4.69 15.98
CA THR A 81 0.75 5.96 16.34
C THR A 81 0.65 7.00 15.24
N GLN A 82 0.75 8.29 15.58
CA GLN A 82 0.79 9.37 14.57
C GLN A 82 1.92 9.16 13.54
N PHE A 83 3.11 8.79 14.02
CA PHE A 83 4.25 8.48 13.16
C PHE A 83 3.92 7.30 12.23
N GLY A 84 3.39 6.22 12.78
CA GLY A 84 3.15 5.03 11.99
C GLY A 84 1.99 5.17 10.99
N LEU A 85 1.07 6.09 11.24
CA LEU A 85 -0.03 6.41 10.32
C LEU A 85 0.39 7.31 9.16
N MET A 86 1.61 7.86 9.12
CA MET A 86 2.03 8.81 8.08
C MET A 86 1.81 8.30 6.65
N GLY A 87 2.17 7.05 6.35
CA GLY A 87 1.95 6.46 5.03
C GLY A 87 0.46 6.33 4.68
N LYS A 88 -0.36 5.89 5.65
CA LYS A 88 -1.82 5.79 5.52
C LYS A 88 -2.44 7.16 5.28
N SER A 89 -2.13 8.14 6.11
CA SER A 89 -2.65 9.49 5.97
C SER A 89 -2.30 10.10 4.62
N LEU A 90 -1.07 9.85 4.13
CA LEU A 90 -0.63 10.35 2.83
C LEU A 90 -1.42 9.72 1.67
N ILE A 91 -1.57 8.39 1.63
CA ILE A 91 -2.31 7.73 0.53
C ILE A 91 -3.80 8.09 0.57
N GLU A 92 -4.40 8.20 1.76
CA GLU A 92 -5.78 8.66 1.92
C GLU A 92 -5.96 10.10 1.45
N LYS A 93 -4.97 10.96 1.70
CA LYS A 93 -4.99 12.35 1.24
C LYS A 93 -4.86 12.46 -0.27
N ILE A 94 -3.95 11.70 -0.89
CA ILE A 94 -3.84 11.60 -2.35
C ILE A 94 -5.17 11.13 -2.95
N TRP A 95 -5.81 10.13 -2.34
CA TRP A 95 -7.08 9.60 -2.81
C TRP A 95 -8.23 10.62 -2.74
N LYS A 96 -8.30 11.40 -1.66
CA LYS A 96 -9.40 12.36 -1.43
C LYS A 96 -9.19 13.69 -2.15
N GLU A 97 -7.96 14.19 -2.16
CA GLU A 97 -7.65 15.57 -2.54
C GLU A 97 -6.84 15.67 -3.84
N GLY A 98 -6.22 14.56 -4.25
CA GLY A 98 -5.30 14.51 -5.38
C GLY A 98 -3.97 15.20 -5.11
N ILE A 99 -3.31 15.58 -6.20
CA ILE A 99 -2.09 16.39 -6.21
C ILE A 99 -2.41 17.79 -6.76
N ASP A 100 -1.62 18.79 -6.38
CA ASP A 100 -1.67 20.13 -6.98
C ASP A 100 -0.91 20.19 -8.31
N SER A 101 -0.94 21.34 -8.98
CA SER A 101 -0.26 21.58 -10.26
C SER A 101 1.26 21.43 -10.19
N ASP A 102 1.83 21.56 -8.98
CA ASP A 102 3.27 21.46 -8.74
C ASP A 102 3.67 20.01 -8.39
N GLY A 103 2.72 19.08 -8.37
CA GLY A 103 2.95 17.66 -8.07
C GLY A 103 3.01 17.33 -6.58
N PHE A 104 2.59 18.25 -5.70
CA PHE A 104 2.54 18.00 -4.26
C PHE A 104 1.17 17.51 -3.83
N VAL A 105 1.13 16.71 -2.75
CA VAL A 105 -0.14 16.40 -2.10
C VAL A 105 -0.65 17.68 -1.45
N LYS A 106 -1.92 18.03 -1.73
CA LYS A 106 -2.49 19.28 -1.21
C LYS A 106 -2.33 19.37 0.30
N GLY A 107 -1.93 20.53 0.81
CA GLY A 107 -1.71 20.77 2.24
C GLY A 107 -0.61 19.92 2.91
N THR A 108 0.42 19.52 2.17
CA THR A 108 1.64 18.90 2.73
C THR A 108 2.92 19.69 2.39
N LYS A 109 2.77 20.94 1.95
CA LYS A 109 3.88 21.90 1.78
C LYS A 109 4.36 22.39 3.15
#